data_AF-A0A3S9VA59-F1
#
_entry.id   AF-A0A3S9VA59-F1
#
_cell.length_a   1.000
_cell.length_b   1.000
_cell.length_c   1.000
_cell.angle_alpha   90.00
_cell.angle_beta   90.00
_cell.angle_gamma   90.00
#
_symmetry.space_group_name_H-M   'P 1'
#
loop_
_entity.id
_entity.type
_entity.pdbx_description
1 polymer ?
#
loop_
_entity_poly.entity_id
_entity_poly.type
_entity_poly.pdbx_seq_one_letter_code
_entity_poly.pdbx_strand_id
1 'polypeptide(L)' 'MTATTLYADDVFIPVGDTQTIPLGAIAPWAIFGTLLAMIFLYFVSTEQGALSLFGGMYIHEFVHDGRHLLGFPCH' A
#
# COMPACT_ATOMS: atom_id res chain seq x y z
N MET A 1 -20.99 -58.99 14.25
CA MET A 1 -19.99 -57.91 14.12
C MET A 1 -20.42 -57.03 12.96
N THR A 2 -21.36 -56.12 13.23
CA THR A 2 -21.92 -55.20 12.24
C THR A 2 -21.06 -53.96 12.23
N ALA A 3 -20.30 -53.78 11.15
CA ALA A 3 -19.57 -52.55 10.89
C ALA A 3 -20.61 -51.47 10.57
N THR A 4 -20.93 -50.65 11.57
CA THR A 4 -21.61 -49.38 11.36
C THR A 4 -20.67 -48.54 10.51
N THR A 5 -20.91 -48.53 9.21
CA THR A 5 -20.43 -47.49 8.32
C THR A 5 -20.91 -46.19 8.94
N LEU A 6 -20.00 -45.47 9.58
CA LEU A 6 -20.18 -44.06 9.88
C LEU A 6 -20.44 -43.43 8.52
N TYR A 7 -21.73 -43.25 8.23
CA TYR A 7 -22.22 -42.29 7.27
C TYR A 7 -21.61 -41.00 7.80
N ALA A 8 -20.45 -40.64 7.27
CA ALA A 8 -19.96 -39.30 7.40
C ALA A 8 -21.04 -38.53 6.65
N ASP A 9 -21.99 -38.01 7.42
CA ASP A 9 -22.84 -36.94 6.97
C ASP A 9 -21.82 -35.91 6.53
N ASP A 10 -21.57 -35.83 5.22
CA ASP A 10 -20.75 -34.81 4.61
C ASP A 10 -21.52 -33.52 4.86
N VAL A 11 -21.41 -33.02 6.08
CA VAL A 11 -21.87 -31.72 6.51
C VAL A 11 -21.11 -30.81 5.58
N PHE A 12 -21.80 -30.38 4.53
CA PHE A 12 -21.43 -29.24 3.73
C PHE A 12 -21.18 -28.13 4.75
N ILE A 13 -19.91 -27.95 5.14
CA ILE A 13 -19.51 -26.85 5.98
C ILE A 13 -19.83 -25.65 5.09
N PRO A 14 -20.85 -24.83 5.41
CA PRO A 14 -21.02 -23.60 4.67
C PRO A 14 -19.74 -22.82 4.95
N VAL A 15 -18.84 -22.77 3.96
CA VAL A 15 -17.75 -21.80 3.96
C VAL A 15 -18.48 -20.48 4.04
N GLY A 16 -18.46 -19.92 5.26
CA GLY A 16 -19.30 -18.80 5.64
C GLY A 16 -19.21 -17.69 4.60
N ASP A 17 -20.32 -16.99 4.43
CA ASP A 17 -20.57 -15.89 3.50
C ASP A 17 -19.33 -15.38 2.78
N THR A 18 -19.39 -15.33 1.45
CA THR A 18 -18.39 -14.61 0.67
C THR A 18 -18.40 -13.15 1.12
N GLN A 19 -17.55 -12.83 2.10
CA GLN A 19 -17.40 -11.50 2.65
C GLN A 19 -16.92 -10.61 1.50
N THR A 20 -17.83 -9.81 0.96
CA THR A 20 -17.50 -8.87 -0.11
C THR A 20 -16.58 -7.79 0.43
N ILE A 21 -15.45 -7.54 -0.24
CA ILE A 21 -14.56 -6.42 0.11
C ILE A 21 -15.34 -5.12 -0.11
N PRO A 22 -15.53 -4.26 0.92
CA PRO A 22 -16.35 -3.07 0.81
C PRO A 22 -15.59 -1.94 0.10
N LEU A 23 -15.41 -2.08 -1.22
CA LEU A 23 -14.64 -1.13 -2.04
C LEU A 23 -15.15 0.31 -1.90
N GLY A 24 -16.47 0.51 -1.78
CA GLY A 24 -17.03 1.85 -1.60
C GLY A 24 -16.58 2.54 -0.30
N ALA A 25 -16.30 1.78 0.76
CA ALA A 25 -15.79 2.32 2.02
C ALA A 25 -14.28 2.57 1.97
N ILE A 26 -13.53 1.76 1.22
CA ILE A 26 -12.06 1.83 1.13
C ILE A 26 -11.61 2.85 0.09
N ALA A 27 -12.31 2.94 -1.05
CA ALA A 27 -11.89 3.71 -2.21
C ALA A 27 -11.61 5.18 -1.91
N PRO A 28 -12.42 5.93 -1.14
CA PRO A 28 -12.12 7.34 -0.85
C PRO A 28 -10.76 7.51 -0.14
N TRP A 29 -10.47 6.64 0.83
CA TRP A 29 -9.22 6.67 1.58
C TRP A 29 -8.03 6.19 0.76
N ALA A 30 -8.23 5.15 -0.05
CA ALA A 30 -7.20 4.66 -0.97
C ALA A 30 -6.82 5.75 -1.99
N ILE A 31 -7.82 6.40 -2.61
CA ILE A 31 -7.59 7.51 -3.55
C ILE A 31 -6.85 8.64 -2.86
N PHE A 32 -7.31 9.06 -1.68
CA PHE A 32 -6.65 10.11 -0.91
C PHE A 32 -5.20 9.75 -0.57
N GLY A 33 -4.95 8.54 -0.08
CA GLY A 33 -3.61 8.04 0.22
C GLY A 33 -2.72 7.98 -1.01
N THR A 34 -3.23 7.51 -2.15
CA THR A 34 -2.49 7.49 -3.41
C THR A 34 -2.16 8.89 -3.90
N LEU A 35 -3.09 9.85 -3.81
CA LEU A 35 -2.82 11.24 -4.19
C LEU A 35 -1.72 11.85 -3.33
N LEU A 36 -1.75 11.63 -2.01
CA LEU A 36 -0.67 12.08 -1.12
C LEU A 36 0.66 11.40 -1.46
N ALA A 37 0.65 10.08 -1.69
CA ALA A 37 1.86 9.35 -2.08
C ALA A 37 2.46 9.89 -3.38
N MET A 38 1.63 10.21 -4.38
CA MET A 38 2.08 10.82 -5.62
C MET A 38 2.71 12.20 -5.41
N ILE A 39 2.15 13.02 -4.51
CA ILE A 39 2.74 14.30 -4.12
C ILE A 39 4.12 14.08 -3.50
N PHE A 40 4.24 13.17 -2.53
CA PHE A 40 5.54 12.85 -1.92
C PHE A 40 6.55 12.31 -2.94
N LEU A 41 6.12 11.41 -3.82
CA LEU A 41 6.96 10.88 -4.90
C LEU A 41 7.43 11.99 -5.84
N TYR A 42 6.57 12.94 -6.19
CA TYR A 42 6.96 14.11 -6.99
C TYR A 42 8.08 14.89 -6.30
N PHE A 43 7.90 15.24 -5.02
CA PHE A 43 8.91 15.97 -4.26
C PHE A 43 10.23 15.20 -4.14
N VAL A 44 10.19 13.92 -3.79
CA VAL A 44 11.41 13.12 -3.61
C VAL A 44 12.13 12.83 -4.94
N SER A 45 11.40 12.68 -6.05
CA SER A 45 11.99 12.28 -7.34
C SER A 45 12.39 13.46 -8.23
N THR A 46 11.52 14.47 -8.37
CA THR A 46 11.69 15.54 -9.36
C THR A 46 12.16 16.86 -8.75
N GLU A 47 11.88 17.07 -7.47
CA GLU A 47 12.06 18.35 -6.79
C GLU A 47 13.36 18.30 -5.96
N GLN A 48 14.41 18.98 -6.42
CA GLN A 48 15.75 18.96 -5.80
C GLN A 48 15.92 20.04 -4.70
N GLY A 49 14.82 20.44 -4.04
CA GLY A 49 14.78 21.55 -3.10
C GLY A 49 14.58 22.93 -3.74
N ALA A 50 14.05 23.03 -4.96
CA ALA A 50 13.76 24.29 -5.64
C ALA A 50 12.60 25.07 -4.98
N LEU A 51 11.73 24.39 -4.23
CA LEU A 51 10.65 24.88 -3.39
C LEU A 51 11.04 24.89 -1.91
N SER A 52 12.31 24.63 -1.58
CA SER A 52 12.75 24.62 -0.20
C SER A 52 12.63 26.02 0.40
N LEU A 53 11.66 26.19 1.30
CA LEU A 53 11.48 27.40 2.13
C LEU A 53 12.66 27.60 3.10
N PHE A 54 13.39 26.54 3.43
CA PHE A 54 14.53 26.56 4.32
C PHE A 54 15.77 26.03 3.58
N GLY A 55 16.65 26.93 3.16
CA GLY A 55 17.91 26.54 2.53
C GLY A 55 18.81 25.80 3.52
N GLY A 56 19.28 24.60 3.16
CA GLY A 56 20.24 23.85 3.97
C GLY A 56 20.65 22.52 3.35
N MET A 57 21.93 22.15 3.47
CA MET A 57 22.47 20.88 2.95
C MET A 57 21.75 19.66 3.52
N TYR A 58 21.27 19.72 4.77
CA TYR A 58 20.63 18.57 5.41
C TYR A 58 19.35 18.11 4.69
N ILE A 59 18.49 19.06 4.31
CA ILE A 59 17.25 18.75 3.57
C ILE A 59 17.59 18.27 2.17
N HIS A 60 18.59 18.90 1.54
CA HIS A 60 19.07 18.50 0.22
C HIS A 60 19.59 17.05 0.22
N GLU A 61 20.43 16.68 1.19
CA GLU A 61 20.97 15.34 1.35
C GLU A 61 19.88 14.31 1.69
N PHE A 62 18.95 14.63 2.59
CA PHE A 62 17.84 13.74 2.93
C PHE A 62 16.96 13.42 1.71
N VAL A 63 16.60 14.43 0.93
CA VAL A 63 15.79 14.24 -0.29
C VAL A 63 16.60 13.48 -1.35
N HIS A 64 17.88 13.82 -1.49
CA HIS A 64 18.80 13.16 -2.40
C HIS A 64 18.94 11.66 -2.09
N ASP A 65 19.09 11.29 -0.82
CA ASP A 65 19.15 9.90 -0.36
C ASP A 65 17.82 9.18 -0.54
N GLY A 66 16.69 9.86 -0.30
CA GLY A 66 15.36 9.33 -0.57
C GLY A 66 15.15 8.96 -2.04
N ARG A 67 15.66 9.79 -2.96
CA ARG A 67 15.63 9.52 -4.41
C ARG A 67 16.41 8.27 -4.77
N HIS A 68 17.60 8.10 -4.18
CA HIS A 68 18.42 6.89 -4.37
C HIS A 68 17.71 5.64 -3.83
N LEU A 69 17.08 5.73 -2.66
CA LEU A 69 16.34 4.63 -2.05
C LEU A 69 15.18 4.16 -2.95
N LEU A 70 14.51 5.10 -3.62
CA LEU A 70 13.43 4.81 -4.56
C LEU A 70 13.93 4.45 -5.97
N GLY A 71 15.25 4.40 -6.20
CA GLY A 71 15.87 3.96 -7.46
C GLY A 71 15.82 4.99 -8.59
N PHE A 72 15.47 6.24 -8.29
CA PHE A 72 15.47 7.31 -9.29
C PHE A 72 16.90 7.77 -9.60
N PRO A 73 17.22 8.08 -10.88
CA PRO A 73 18.57 8.46 -11.28
C PRO A 73 18.97 9.85 -10.74
N CYS A 74 20.27 10.00 -10.53
CA CYS A 74 20.89 11.19 -9.94
C CYS A 74 22.09 11.64 -10.81
N HIS A 75 21.85 12.49 -11.83
CA HIS A 75 22.92 13.19 -12.55
C HIS A 75 22.38 14.43 -13.28
#